data_AF-A0A350MN87-F1
#
_entry.id   AF-A0A350MN87-F1
#
_cell.length_a   1.000
_cell.length_b   1.000
_cell.length_c   1.000
_cell.angle_alpha   90.00
_cell.angle_beta   90.00
_cell.angle_gamma   90.00
#
_symmetry.space_group_name_H-M   'P 1'
#
loop_
_entity.id
_entity.type
_entity.pdbx_description
1 polymer ?
#
loop_
_entity_poly.entity_id
_entity_poly.type
_entity_poly.pdbx_seq_one_letter_code
_entity_poly.pdbx_strand_id
1 'polypeptide(L)'
;MNENYRVSKAAYKASEPFFQRVKMTWKLIRMLFTLSIIVQVLFFSALIWLSETLTLKKLYYIVCYHFTGAFPFFSVPTFSDAGRQFVKGSFFHTFLEPFIPALVAEVMPFLYLTLLAYLIMPFGFIFFKRLSASRYKNTHIRGARLLTPKELLKSFKTDNLSGDIYISDNVFIPRKYESTHIIALGRPGTGKTVLISKIIEQVQKRNDKAIILDSKVDFICNFFRKDTDIIVNPFDVRGLKFNLLEEIDNVTDIDAICQIIIPDGGANESP
;
A
#
# COMPACT_ATOMS: atom_id res chain seq x y z
N MET A 1 13.01 18.43 -23.05
CA MET A 1 12.80 18.33 -21.59
C MET A 1 14.01 17.59 -21.00
N ASN A 2 14.81 18.29 -20.19
CA ASN A 2 16.21 17.97 -19.91
C ASN A 2 16.38 16.67 -19.07
N GLU A 3 17.36 15.83 -19.42
CA GLU A 3 17.60 14.51 -18.81
C GLU A 3 17.89 14.59 -17.31
N ASN A 4 18.56 15.66 -16.87
CA ASN A 4 18.77 16.02 -15.46
C ASN A 4 17.47 16.20 -14.67
N TYR A 5 16.38 16.63 -15.31
CA TYR A 5 15.08 16.78 -14.67
C TYR A 5 14.41 15.43 -14.39
N ARG A 6 14.64 14.41 -15.23
CA ARG A 6 14.11 13.05 -15.02
C ARG A 6 14.83 12.32 -13.89
N VAL A 7 16.15 12.46 -13.80
CA VAL A 7 16.98 11.85 -12.75
C VAL A 7 16.60 12.43 -11.37
N SER A 8 16.43 13.75 -11.26
CA SER A 8 16.04 14.39 -10.00
C SER A 8 14.64 13.96 -9.51
N LYS A 9 13.67 13.81 -10.43
CA LYS A 9 12.30 13.41 -10.09
C LYS A 9 12.23 11.93 -9.67
N ALA A 10 13.04 11.08 -10.29
CA ALA A 10 13.18 9.67 -9.90
C ALA A 10 13.84 9.53 -8.52
N ALA A 11 14.90 10.30 -8.24
CA ALA A 11 15.55 10.34 -6.94
C ALA A 11 14.62 10.87 -5.84
N TYR A 12 13.85 11.93 -6.12
CA TYR A 12 12.86 12.47 -5.19
C TYR A 12 11.77 11.44 -4.84
N LYS A 13 11.21 10.78 -5.86
CA LYS A 13 10.18 9.75 -5.69
C LYS A 13 10.70 8.49 -4.97
N ALA A 14 11.99 8.18 -5.09
CA ALA A 14 12.65 7.11 -4.32
C ALA A 14 12.94 7.51 -2.86
N SER A 15 13.14 8.80 -2.60
CA SER A 15 13.39 9.34 -1.26
C SER A 15 12.13 9.53 -0.41
N GLU A 16 10.96 9.75 -1.03
CA GLU A 16 9.67 9.91 -0.34
C GLU A 16 9.34 8.73 0.61
N PRO A 17 9.45 7.45 0.19
CA PRO A 17 9.26 6.31 1.08
C PRO A 17 10.26 6.25 2.24
N PHE A 18 11.48 6.76 2.05
CA PHE A 18 12.48 6.82 3.11
C PHE A 18 12.12 7.87 4.15
N PHE A 19 11.84 9.11 3.74
CA PHE A 19 11.44 10.19 4.65
C PHE A 19 10.14 9.87 5.39
N GLN A 20 9.17 9.24 4.74
CA GLN A 20 7.95 8.80 5.40
C GLN A 20 8.23 7.73 6.47
N ARG A 21 9.10 6.76 6.20
CA ARG A 21 9.52 5.75 7.19
C ARG A 21 10.21 6.40 8.39
N VAL A 22 11.13 7.34 8.16
CA VAL A 22 11.83 8.08 9.23
C VAL A 22 10.84 8.91 10.06
N LYS A 23 9.89 9.60 9.43
CA LYS A 23 8.86 10.37 10.13
C LYS A 23 7.97 9.48 11.00
N MET A 24 7.60 8.30 10.50
CA MET A 24 6.78 7.34 11.23
C MET A 24 7.53 6.67 12.39
N THR A 25 8.79 6.28 12.20
CA THR A 25 9.61 5.73 13.29
C THR A 25 9.82 6.76 14.39
N TRP A 26 10.07 8.02 14.04
CA TRP A 26 10.23 9.07 15.02
C TRP A 26 8.93 9.38 15.79
N LYS A 27 7.78 9.34 15.10
CA LYS A 27 6.46 9.44 15.75
C LYS A 27 6.24 8.28 16.74
N LEU A 28 6.60 7.05 16.38
CA LEU A 28 6.49 5.87 17.24
C LEU A 28 7.40 5.98 18.47
N ILE A 29 8.67 6.37 18.29
CA ILE A 29 9.63 6.56 19.38
C ILE A 29 9.13 7.62 20.35
N ARG A 30 8.68 8.78 19.84
CA ARG A 30 8.11 9.84 20.66
C ARG A 30 6.92 9.37 21.49
N MET A 31 5.98 8.67 20.86
CA MET A 31 4.78 8.15 21.53
C MET A 31 5.14 7.15 22.64
N LEU A 32 6.03 6.20 22.36
CA LEU A 32 6.49 5.22 23.37
C LEU A 32 7.22 5.89 24.52
N PHE A 33 8.07 6.88 24.22
CA PHE A 33 8.79 7.65 25.24
C PHE A 33 7.83 8.45 26.14
N THR A 34 6.86 9.15 25.56
CA THR A 34 5.84 9.88 26.34
C THR A 34 5.01 8.95 27.22
N LEU A 35 4.62 7.78 26.70
CA LEU A 35 3.88 6.78 27.48
C LEU A 35 4.74 6.25 28.64
N SER A 36 6.03 5.99 28.39
CA SER A 36 6.97 5.51 29.41
C SER A 36 7.15 6.51 30.55
N ILE A 37 7.22 7.81 30.26
CA ILE A 37 7.27 8.86 31.30
C ILE A 37 6.01 8.85 32.16
N ILE A 38 4.83 8.76 31.54
CA ILE A 38 3.55 8.71 32.27
C ILE A 38 3.51 7.48 33.19
N VAL A 39 3.87 6.31 32.67
CA VAL A 39 3.93 5.07 33.46
C VAL A 39 4.94 5.19 34.60
N GLN A 40 6.10 5.80 34.37
CA GLN A 40 7.10 6.03 35.41
C GLN A 40 6.56 6.91 36.54
N VAL A 41 5.92 8.04 36.22
CA VAL A 41 5.36 8.96 37.22
C VAL A 41 4.27 8.28 38.04
N LEU A 42 3.37 7.52 37.39
CA LEU A 42 2.32 6.76 38.07
C LEU A 42 2.90 5.68 38.99
N PHE A 43 3.90 4.93 38.51
CA PHE A 43 4.52 3.85 39.28
C PHE A 43 5.33 4.41 40.46
N PHE A 44 6.06 5.50 40.27
CA PHE A 44 6.78 6.19 41.35
C PHE A 44 5.82 6.70 42.41
N SER A 45 4.72 7.33 41.99
CA SER A 45 3.67 7.81 42.90
C SER A 45 3.03 6.67 43.68
N ALA A 46 2.76 5.54 43.02
CA ALA A 46 2.22 4.34 43.65
C ALA A 46 3.19 3.72 44.67
N LEU A 47 4.49 3.66 44.35
CA LEU A 47 5.51 3.14 45.27
C LEU A 47 5.63 4.02 46.52
N ILE A 48 5.61 5.33 46.36
CA ILE A 48 5.62 6.25 47.51
C ILE A 48 4.34 6.10 48.33
N TRP A 49 3.19 5.96 47.68
CA TRP A 49 1.91 5.77 48.37
C TRP A 49 1.83 4.45 49.15
N LEU A 50 2.37 3.37 48.57
CA LEU A 50 2.41 2.05 49.20
C LEU A 50 3.49 1.94 50.29
N SER A 51 4.49 2.83 50.26
CA SER A 51 5.48 2.95 51.32
C SER A 51 4.88 3.61 52.57
N GLU A 52 5.68 3.72 53.62
CA GLU A 52 5.24 4.38 54.86
C GLU A 52 4.83 5.84 54.62
N THR A 53 3.83 6.31 55.37
CA THR A 53 3.37 7.71 55.35
C THR A 53 4.49 8.72 55.61
N LEU A 54 5.57 8.27 56.28
CA LEU A 54 6.77 9.05 56.53
C LEU A 54 7.56 9.33 55.24
N THR A 55 7.62 8.41 54.28
CA THR A 55 8.34 8.57 53.00
C THR A 55 7.72 9.67 52.14
N LEU A 56 6.39 9.81 52.15
CA LEU A 56 5.70 10.91 51.48
C LEU A 56 6.09 12.27 52.10
N LYS A 57 6.19 12.35 53.42
CA LYS A 57 6.67 13.55 54.13
C LYS A 57 8.14 13.86 53.82
N LYS A 58 8.99 12.83 53.71
CA LYS A 58 10.40 12.96 53.32
C LYS A 58 10.54 13.53 51.91
N LEU A 59 9.79 13.01 50.93
CA LEU A 59 9.73 13.57 49.58
C LEU A 59 9.26 15.03 49.58
N TYR A 60 8.20 15.33 50.34
CA TYR A 60 7.69 16.70 50.49
C TYR A 60 8.76 17.65 51.03
N TYR A 61 9.53 17.25 52.05
CA TYR A 61 10.60 18.07 52.62
C TYR A 61 11.77 18.27 51.64
N ILE A 62 12.13 17.27 50.83
CA ILE A 62 13.13 17.41 49.75
C ILE A 62 12.68 18.43 48.71
N VAL A 63 11.41 18.36 48.27
CA VAL A 63 10.84 19.33 47.30
C VAL A 63 10.84 20.74 47.88
N CYS A 64 10.43 20.90 49.13
CA CYS A 64 10.41 22.18 49.81
C CYS A 64 11.82 22.75 50.00
N TYR A 65 12.83 21.91 50.25
CA TYR A 65 14.22 22.35 50.37
C TYR A 65 14.71 22.97 49.06
N HIS A 66 14.54 22.27 47.92
CA HIS A 66 14.91 22.82 46.62
C HIS A 66 14.11 24.08 46.27
N PHE A 67 12.83 24.13 46.62
CA PHE A 67 11.99 25.31 46.41
C PHE A 67 12.46 26.51 47.22
N THR A 68 12.76 26.33 48.50
CA THR A 68 13.22 27.41 49.39
C THR A 68 14.65 27.85 49.09
N GLY A 69 15.50 26.98 48.53
CA GLY A 69 16.80 27.38 48.00
C GLY A 69 16.69 28.33 46.81
N ALA A 70 15.70 28.12 45.94
CA ALA A 70 15.40 29.02 44.82
C ALA A 70 14.60 30.28 45.25
N PHE A 71 13.73 30.13 46.25
CA PHE A 71 12.79 31.16 46.70
C PHE A 71 12.79 31.30 48.23
N PRO A 72 13.84 31.87 48.83
CA PRO A 72 14.06 31.87 50.28
C PRO A 72 13.04 32.71 51.08
N PHE A 73 12.34 33.62 50.41
CA PHE A 73 11.36 34.51 51.02
C PHE A 73 9.99 33.86 51.28
N PHE A 74 9.72 32.69 50.68
CA PHE A 74 8.44 31.99 50.85
C PHE A 74 8.42 31.15 52.12
N SER A 75 7.30 31.19 52.84
CA SER A 75 7.08 30.32 54.00
C SER A 75 6.56 28.95 53.57
N VAL A 76 7.07 27.90 54.19
CA VAL A 76 6.70 26.50 53.91
C VAL A 76 5.95 25.91 55.10
N PRO A 77 4.88 25.12 54.88
CA PRO A 77 4.24 24.36 55.95
C PRO A 77 5.12 23.21 56.43
N THR A 78 5.36 23.12 57.73
CA THR A 78 5.97 22.00 58.43
C THR A 78 4.93 21.23 59.23
N PHE A 79 5.11 19.92 59.36
CA PHE A 79 4.22 19.04 60.11
C PHE A 79 4.88 18.69 61.44
N SER A 80 4.33 19.20 62.55
CA SER A 80 4.71 18.80 63.90
C SER A 80 3.53 18.10 64.59
N ASP A 81 3.79 17.46 65.73
CA ASP A 81 2.74 16.81 66.54
C ASP A 81 1.69 17.82 67.06
N ALA A 82 2.02 19.12 67.05
CA ALA A 82 1.13 20.22 67.41
C ALA A 82 0.31 20.78 66.22
N GLY A 83 0.39 20.18 65.03
CA GLY A 83 -0.34 20.58 63.83
C GLY A 83 0.54 21.19 62.74
N ARG A 84 -0.07 21.93 61.80
CA ARG A 84 0.65 22.59 60.70
C ARG A 84 1.20 23.94 61.17
N GLN A 85 2.50 24.13 61.04
CA GLN A 85 3.14 25.42 61.31
C GLN A 85 3.80 25.95 60.04
N PHE A 86 3.89 27.27 59.88
CA PHE A 86 4.58 27.89 58.76
C PHE A 86 5.93 28.42 59.19
N VAL A 87 6.98 28.03 58.47
CA VAL A 87 8.36 28.41 58.76
C VAL A 87 8.91 29.21 57.59
N LYS A 88 9.67 30.28 57.86
CA LYS A 88 10.34 31.06 56.80
C LYS A 88 11.30 30.17 56.01
N GLY A 89 11.26 30.28 54.68
CA GLY A 89 12.03 29.43 53.76
C GLY A 89 13.53 29.44 54.03
N SER A 90 14.12 30.59 54.35
CA SER A 90 15.53 30.70 54.72
C SER A 90 15.92 29.85 55.94
N PHE A 91 15.09 29.88 56.99
CA PHE A 91 15.31 29.07 58.19
C PHE A 91 15.09 27.58 57.90
N PHE A 92 14.04 27.26 57.15
CA PHE A 92 13.73 25.89 56.75
C PHE A 92 14.85 25.25 55.91
N HIS A 93 15.43 26.00 54.98
CA HIS A 93 16.55 25.54 54.15
C HIS A 93 17.79 25.21 54.99
N THR A 94 18.27 26.17 55.80
CA THR A 94 19.44 25.97 56.67
C THR A 94 19.21 24.86 57.70
N PHE A 95 18.00 24.73 58.23
CA PHE A 95 17.66 23.69 59.20
C PHE A 95 17.69 22.29 58.58
N LEU A 96 17.19 22.12 57.35
CA LEU A 96 17.13 20.81 56.70
C LEU A 96 18.42 20.40 55.99
N GLU A 97 19.27 21.34 55.61
CA GLU A 97 20.53 21.11 54.89
C GLU A 97 21.34 19.88 55.36
N PRO A 98 21.63 19.67 56.67
CA PRO A 98 22.38 18.50 57.13
C PRO A 98 21.61 17.17 57.00
N PHE A 99 20.28 17.20 56.94
CA PHE A 99 19.42 16.01 56.83
C PHE A 99 19.10 15.62 55.39
N ILE A 100 19.26 16.53 54.42
CA ILE A 100 18.93 16.28 53.00
C ILE A 100 19.64 15.04 52.44
N PRO A 101 20.94 14.79 52.65
CA PRO A 101 21.59 13.61 52.10
C PRO A 101 20.95 12.30 52.56
N ALA A 102 20.58 12.20 53.84
CA ALA A 102 19.91 11.03 54.40
C ALA A 102 18.49 10.86 53.83
N LEU A 103 17.72 11.95 53.74
CA LEU A 103 16.38 11.95 53.16
C LEU A 103 16.40 11.51 51.69
N VAL A 104 17.37 12.02 50.93
CA VAL A 104 17.57 11.67 49.51
C VAL A 104 17.96 10.21 49.35
N ALA A 105 18.88 9.70 50.19
CA ALA A 105 19.33 8.31 50.12
C ALA A 105 18.19 7.29 50.30
N GLU A 106 17.16 7.64 51.06
CA GLU A 106 15.99 6.78 51.26
C GLU A 106 14.95 6.86 50.13
N VAL A 107 14.82 8.02 49.45
CA VAL A 107 13.83 8.20 48.37
C VAL A 107 14.37 7.76 47.00
N MET A 108 15.68 7.92 46.76
CA MET A 108 16.32 7.62 45.48
C MET A 108 16.19 6.16 45.00
N PRO A 109 16.19 5.12 45.86
CA PRO A 109 15.97 3.73 45.43
C PRO A 109 14.64 3.52 44.71
N PHE A 110 13.57 4.20 45.14
CA PHE A 110 12.26 4.12 44.46
C PHE A 110 12.32 4.71 43.06
N LEU A 111 13.06 5.81 42.88
CA LEU A 111 13.28 6.42 41.56
C LEU A 111 14.08 5.48 40.65
N TYR A 112 15.20 4.92 41.14
CA TYR A 112 16.01 3.98 40.37
C TYR A 112 15.24 2.70 39.99
N LEU A 113 14.38 2.20 40.89
CA LEU A 113 13.52 1.06 40.62
C LEU A 113 12.54 1.35 39.47
N THR A 114 11.97 2.56 39.41
CA THR A 114 11.09 2.95 38.30
C THR A 114 11.82 3.10 36.97
N LEU A 115 13.12 3.43 36.99
CA LEU A 115 13.93 3.54 35.78
C LEU A 115 14.18 2.18 35.11
N LEU A 116 14.07 1.07 35.84
CA LEU A 116 14.14 -0.27 35.24
C LEU A 116 13.01 -0.53 34.24
N ALA A 117 11.87 0.17 34.34
CA ALA A 117 10.78 0.07 33.36
C ALA A 117 11.23 0.45 31.93
N TYR A 118 12.25 1.31 31.79
CA TYR A 118 12.78 1.69 30.48
C TYR A 118 13.57 0.56 29.79
N LEU A 119 14.04 -0.44 30.54
CA LEU A 119 14.67 -1.64 29.95
C LEU A 119 13.68 -2.45 29.09
N ILE A 120 12.37 -2.27 29.30
CA ILE A 120 11.31 -2.92 28.53
C ILE A 120 11.01 -2.15 27.22
N MET A 121 11.43 -0.89 27.10
CA MET A 121 11.13 -0.03 25.95
C MET A 121 11.66 -0.56 24.61
N PRO A 122 12.89 -1.11 24.50
CA PRO A 122 13.37 -1.74 23.26
C PRO A 122 12.50 -2.92 22.81
N PHE A 123 12.01 -3.73 23.76
CA PHE A 123 11.12 -4.85 23.47
C PHE A 123 9.76 -4.36 22.96
N GLY A 124 9.18 -3.34 23.61
CA GLY A 124 7.97 -2.67 23.14
C GLY A 124 8.13 -2.10 21.74
N PHE A 125 9.25 -1.42 21.45
CA PHE A 125 9.55 -0.89 20.13
C PHE A 125 9.62 -2.00 19.06
N ILE A 126 10.31 -3.11 19.35
CA ILE A 126 10.38 -4.26 18.43
C ILE A 126 8.99 -4.86 18.19
N PHE A 127 8.19 -5.03 19.25
CA PHE A 127 6.82 -5.56 19.16
C PHE A 127 5.91 -4.67 18.31
N PHE A 128 5.85 -3.37 18.60
CA PHE A 128 5.04 -2.41 17.85
C PHE A 128 5.52 -2.27 16.40
N LYS A 129 6.82 -2.33 16.15
CA LYS A 129 7.37 -2.31 14.78
C LYS A 129 6.94 -3.55 13.99
N ARG A 130 6.96 -4.74 14.59
CA ARG A 130 6.46 -5.98 13.96
C ARG A 130 4.96 -5.91 13.67
N LEU A 131 4.18 -5.41 14.63
CA LEU A 131 2.73 -5.23 14.47
C LEU A 131 2.39 -4.20 13.37
N SER A 132 3.14 -3.10 13.33
CA SER A 132 2.96 -2.03 12.33
C SER A 132 3.41 -2.47 10.93
N ALA A 133 4.48 -3.26 10.81
CA ALA A 133 4.96 -3.80 9.54
C ALA A 133 3.90 -4.67 8.83
N SER A 134 3.05 -5.37 9.58
CA SER A 134 1.93 -6.15 9.02
C SER A 134 0.84 -5.26 8.40
N ARG A 135 0.61 -4.06 8.95
CA ARG A 135 -0.35 -3.08 8.40
C ARG A 135 0.23 -2.18 7.31
N TYR A 136 1.56 -2.03 7.25
CA TYR A 136 2.25 -1.29 6.20
C TYR A 136 2.55 -2.18 4.97
N LYS A 137 1.58 -2.99 4.56
CA LYS A 137 1.55 -3.42 3.15
C LYS A 137 1.07 -2.21 2.36
N ASN A 138 1.83 -1.81 1.34
CA ASN A 138 1.45 -0.77 0.38
C ASN A 138 0.00 -1.02 -0.05
N THR A 139 -0.94 -0.36 0.61
CA THR A 139 -2.36 -0.51 0.32
C THR A 139 -2.54 0.17 -1.01
N HIS A 140 -2.78 -0.64 -2.04
CA HIS A 140 -3.07 -0.12 -3.36
C HIS A 140 -4.29 0.79 -3.25
N ILE A 141 -4.07 2.10 -3.32
CA ILE A 141 -5.09 3.10 -3.05
C ILE A 141 -6.14 3.04 -4.17
N ARG A 142 -5.75 3.18 -5.44
CA ARG A 142 -6.60 3.15 -6.65
C ARG A 142 -5.79 2.84 -7.92
N GLY A 143 -6.48 2.46 -9.01
CA GLY A 143 -5.88 2.25 -10.33
C GLY A 143 -5.69 0.79 -10.75
N ALA A 144 -4.93 0.58 -11.82
CA ALA A 144 -4.61 -0.75 -12.34
C ALA A 144 -3.65 -1.49 -11.40
N ARG A 145 -3.90 -2.79 -11.21
CA ARG A 145 -3.06 -3.67 -10.41
C ARG A 145 -2.34 -4.67 -11.31
N LEU A 146 -1.05 -4.83 -11.09
CA LEU A 146 -0.32 -5.96 -11.62
C LEU A 146 -0.57 -7.15 -10.69
N LEU A 147 -1.21 -8.19 -11.22
CA LEU A 147 -1.52 -9.41 -10.49
C LEU A 147 -0.68 -10.56 -11.04
N THR A 148 -0.30 -11.49 -10.17
CA THR A 148 0.22 -12.78 -10.62
C THR A 148 -0.90 -13.62 -11.25
N PRO A 149 -0.60 -14.62 -12.11
CA PRO A 149 -1.61 -15.48 -12.69
C PRO A 149 -2.53 -16.14 -11.66
N LYS A 150 -1.98 -16.54 -10.51
CA LYS A 150 -2.75 -17.14 -9.41
C LYS A 150 -3.73 -16.17 -8.77
N GLU A 151 -3.31 -14.91 -8.57
CA GLU A 151 -4.16 -13.86 -8.02
C GLU A 151 -5.26 -13.45 -9.01
N LEU A 152 -4.93 -13.37 -10.30
CA LEU A 152 -5.91 -13.10 -11.36
C LEU A 152 -6.99 -14.18 -11.40
N LEU A 153 -6.61 -15.45 -11.43
CA LEU A 153 -7.56 -16.57 -11.39
C LEU A 153 -8.41 -16.57 -10.11
N LYS A 154 -7.82 -16.18 -8.97
CA LYS A 154 -8.57 -16.04 -7.72
C LYS A 154 -9.61 -14.92 -7.84
N SER A 155 -9.27 -13.77 -8.45
CA SER A 155 -10.25 -12.71 -8.70
C SER A 155 -11.37 -13.15 -9.64
N PHE A 156 -11.06 -13.90 -10.70
CA PHE A 156 -12.08 -14.46 -11.59
C PHE A 156 -13.06 -15.35 -10.82
N LYS A 157 -12.56 -16.21 -9.93
CA LYS A 157 -13.42 -17.03 -9.06
C LYS A 157 -14.28 -16.19 -8.11
N THR A 158 -13.70 -15.16 -7.49
CA THR A 158 -14.46 -14.25 -6.60
C THR A 158 -15.56 -13.50 -7.33
N ASP A 159 -15.31 -13.13 -8.59
CA ASP A 159 -16.25 -12.40 -9.43
C ASP A 159 -17.19 -13.33 -10.23
N ASN A 160 -17.20 -14.64 -9.94
CA ASN A 160 -17.96 -15.68 -10.66
C ASN A 160 -17.76 -15.64 -12.19
N LEU A 161 -16.52 -15.42 -12.62
CA LEU A 161 -16.13 -15.39 -14.03
C LEU A 161 -15.63 -16.77 -14.47
N SER A 162 -16.22 -17.25 -15.56
CA SER A 162 -15.80 -18.45 -16.28
C SER A 162 -15.49 -18.09 -17.74
N GLY A 163 -14.70 -18.94 -18.39
CA GLY A 163 -14.33 -18.81 -19.79
C GLY A 163 -13.54 -20.02 -20.25
N ASP A 164 -13.55 -20.24 -21.55
CA ASP A 164 -13.03 -21.43 -22.22
C ASP A 164 -11.97 -21.10 -23.28
N ILE A 165 -11.74 -19.83 -23.59
CA ILE A 165 -10.67 -19.36 -24.48
C ILE A 165 -9.45 -18.92 -23.66
N TYR A 166 -8.35 -19.63 -23.80
CA TYR A 166 -7.09 -19.46 -23.08
C TYR A 166 -6.05 -18.64 -23.86
N ILE A 167 -5.57 -17.56 -23.26
CA ILE A 167 -4.45 -16.72 -23.75
C ILE A 167 -3.11 -17.36 -23.38
N SER A 168 -3.03 -18.00 -22.22
CA SER A 168 -1.87 -18.76 -21.74
C SER A 168 -2.36 -20.03 -21.03
N ASP A 169 -1.45 -20.92 -20.63
CA ASP A 169 -1.80 -22.24 -20.08
C ASP A 169 -2.75 -22.17 -18.87
N ASN A 170 -2.71 -21.06 -18.14
CA ASN A 170 -3.51 -20.87 -16.93
C ASN A 170 -4.36 -19.59 -16.95
N VAL A 171 -4.44 -18.86 -18.07
CA VAL A 171 -5.22 -17.61 -18.13
C VAL A 171 -6.17 -17.66 -19.30
N PHE A 172 -7.46 -17.55 -18.98
CA PHE A 172 -8.54 -17.50 -19.95
C PHE A 172 -9.16 -16.10 -20.03
N ILE A 173 -9.85 -15.84 -21.14
CA ILE A 173 -10.71 -14.69 -21.34
C ILE A 173 -12.08 -15.04 -20.75
N PRO A 174 -12.57 -14.32 -19.73
CA PRO A 174 -13.92 -14.53 -19.25
C PRO A 174 -14.95 -14.37 -20.37
N ARG A 175 -15.94 -15.26 -20.40
CA ARG A 175 -17.02 -15.31 -21.40
C ARG A 175 -17.66 -13.95 -21.68
N LYS A 176 -17.89 -13.18 -20.61
CA LYS A 176 -18.51 -11.85 -20.67
C LYS A 176 -17.67 -10.78 -21.40
N TYR A 177 -16.37 -11.01 -21.56
CA TYR A 177 -15.44 -10.08 -22.20
C TYR A 177 -15.06 -10.49 -23.63
N GLU A 178 -15.45 -11.68 -24.09
CA GLU A 178 -15.18 -12.12 -25.48
C GLU A 178 -15.79 -11.16 -26.51
N SER A 179 -16.96 -10.58 -26.22
CA SER A 179 -17.64 -9.61 -27.07
C SER A 179 -17.18 -8.16 -26.90
N THR A 180 -16.18 -7.88 -26.05
CA THR A 180 -15.71 -6.51 -25.77
C THR A 180 -14.54 -6.07 -26.65
N HIS A 181 -14.20 -6.85 -27.66
CA HIS A 181 -13.01 -6.73 -28.51
C HIS A 181 -11.68 -6.90 -27.76
N ILE A 182 -10.66 -7.41 -28.45
CA ILE A 182 -9.34 -7.67 -27.89
C ILE A 182 -8.30 -7.08 -28.84
N ILE A 183 -7.33 -6.35 -28.29
CA ILE A 183 -6.20 -5.81 -29.03
C ILE A 183 -4.90 -6.46 -28.57
N ALA A 184 -4.15 -7.05 -29.51
CA ALA A 184 -2.84 -7.64 -29.27
C ALA A 184 -1.74 -6.70 -29.77
N LEU A 185 -1.08 -5.97 -28.86
CA LEU A 185 -0.03 -5.01 -29.18
C LEU A 185 1.37 -5.59 -28.92
N GLY A 186 2.31 -5.34 -29.82
CA GLY A 186 3.70 -5.76 -29.66
C GLY A 186 4.56 -5.47 -30.89
N ARG A 187 5.88 -5.57 -30.76
CA ARG A 187 6.81 -5.46 -31.91
C ARG A 187 6.72 -6.68 -32.82
N PRO A 188 7.22 -6.63 -34.06
CA PRO A 188 7.44 -7.86 -34.85
C PRO A 188 8.26 -8.87 -34.04
N GLY A 189 7.91 -10.17 -34.14
CA GLY A 189 8.59 -11.24 -33.41
C GLY A 189 8.18 -11.46 -31.95
N THR A 190 7.29 -10.64 -31.36
CA THR A 190 6.87 -10.80 -29.94
C THR A 190 5.76 -11.84 -29.73
N GLY A 191 5.48 -12.71 -30.70
CA GLY A 191 4.49 -13.80 -30.57
C GLY A 191 3.02 -13.41 -30.77
N LYS A 192 2.71 -12.27 -31.41
CA LYS A 192 1.30 -11.92 -31.74
C LYS A 192 0.60 -12.99 -32.57
N THR A 193 1.25 -13.47 -33.63
CA THR A 193 0.72 -14.56 -34.47
C THR A 193 0.49 -15.82 -33.65
N VAL A 194 1.42 -16.17 -32.75
CA VAL A 194 1.28 -17.35 -31.85
C VAL A 194 0.06 -17.20 -30.94
N LEU A 195 -0.16 -16.03 -30.36
CA LEU A 195 -1.33 -15.75 -29.54
C LEU A 195 -2.64 -15.91 -30.34
N ILE A 196 -2.70 -15.30 -31.53
CA ILE A 196 -3.90 -15.36 -32.39
C ILE A 196 -4.16 -16.81 -32.85
N SER A 197 -3.12 -17.55 -33.25
CA SER A 197 -3.21 -18.97 -33.61
C SER A 197 -3.80 -19.82 -32.48
N LYS A 198 -3.38 -19.58 -31.22
CA LYS A 198 -3.95 -20.28 -30.05
C LYS A 198 -5.43 -19.96 -29.86
N ILE A 199 -5.85 -18.73 -30.16
CA ILE A 199 -7.27 -18.34 -30.09
C ILE A 199 -8.06 -19.01 -31.22
N ILE A 200 -7.56 -18.98 -32.47
CA ILE A 200 -8.21 -19.60 -33.63
C ILE A 200 -8.43 -21.10 -33.39
N GLU A 201 -7.42 -21.81 -32.88
CA GLU A 201 -7.53 -23.24 -32.57
C GLU A 201 -8.68 -23.52 -31.58
N GLN A 202 -8.84 -22.66 -30.57
CA GLN A 202 -9.88 -22.82 -29.55
C GLN A 202 -11.27 -22.47 -30.09
N VAL A 203 -11.37 -21.41 -30.89
CA VAL A 203 -12.61 -21.03 -31.61
C VAL A 203 -13.06 -22.16 -32.53
N GLN A 204 -12.13 -22.79 -33.27
CA GLN A 204 -12.44 -23.96 -34.10
C GLN A 204 -12.90 -25.17 -33.28
N LYS A 205 -12.20 -25.49 -32.17
CA LYS A 205 -12.61 -26.58 -31.26
C LYS A 205 -13.99 -26.34 -30.66
N ARG A 206 -14.34 -25.08 -30.44
CA ARG A 206 -15.64 -24.63 -29.93
C ARG A 206 -16.73 -24.59 -31.01
N ASN A 207 -16.37 -24.81 -32.27
CA ASN A 207 -17.25 -24.70 -33.44
C ASN A 207 -17.90 -23.31 -33.60
N ASP A 208 -17.18 -22.27 -33.16
CA ASP A 208 -17.56 -20.89 -33.38
C ASP A 208 -17.17 -20.43 -34.80
N LYS A 209 -17.94 -19.49 -35.36
CA LYS A 209 -17.62 -18.87 -36.65
C LYS A 209 -16.61 -17.74 -36.45
N ALA A 210 -15.64 -17.64 -37.36
CA ALA A 210 -14.68 -16.55 -37.38
C ALA A 210 -14.44 -16.05 -38.80
N ILE A 211 -14.22 -14.74 -38.93
CA ILE A 211 -13.72 -14.10 -40.15
C ILE A 211 -12.27 -13.73 -39.87
N ILE A 212 -11.35 -14.24 -40.67
CA ILE A 212 -9.90 -14.03 -40.48
C ILE A 212 -9.36 -13.26 -41.67
N LEU A 213 -8.88 -12.05 -41.40
CA LEU A 213 -8.12 -11.26 -42.37
C LEU A 213 -6.66 -11.70 -42.32
N ASP A 214 -6.22 -12.51 -43.27
CA ASP A 214 -4.89 -13.10 -43.31
C ASP A 214 -4.03 -12.51 -44.43
N SER A 215 -3.41 -11.36 -44.17
CA SER A 215 -2.55 -10.67 -45.16
C SER A 215 -1.20 -11.37 -45.40
N LYS A 216 -0.75 -12.22 -44.47
CA LYS A 216 0.56 -12.91 -44.55
C LYS A 216 0.44 -14.38 -44.91
N VAL A 217 -0.78 -14.89 -45.06
CA VAL A 217 -1.04 -16.31 -45.36
C VAL A 217 -0.55 -17.22 -44.21
N ASP A 218 -0.45 -16.68 -42.98
CA ASP A 218 0.05 -17.39 -41.79
C ASP A 218 -1.03 -18.33 -41.22
N PHE A 219 -2.31 -17.95 -41.33
CA PHE A 219 -3.42 -18.67 -40.70
C PHE A 219 -4.05 -19.66 -41.66
N ILE A 220 -4.26 -19.28 -42.92
CA ILE A 220 -4.85 -20.15 -43.93
C ILE A 220 -4.02 -21.42 -44.16
N CYS A 221 -2.68 -21.34 -44.11
CA CYS A 221 -1.80 -22.50 -44.23
C CYS A 221 -1.97 -23.51 -43.09
N ASN A 222 -2.32 -23.03 -41.89
CA ASN A 222 -2.33 -23.85 -40.67
C ASN A 222 -3.74 -24.30 -40.25
N PHE A 223 -4.78 -23.54 -40.58
CA PHE A 223 -6.12 -23.69 -40.01
C PHE A 223 -7.22 -23.94 -41.03
N PHE A 224 -6.95 -23.81 -42.34
CA PHE A 224 -7.98 -23.95 -43.38
C PHE A 224 -8.47 -25.39 -43.53
N ARG A 225 -9.79 -25.58 -43.50
CA ARG A 225 -10.48 -26.85 -43.75
C ARG A 225 -11.30 -26.75 -45.03
N LYS A 226 -10.89 -27.50 -46.05
CA LYS A 226 -11.46 -27.45 -47.41
C LYS A 226 -12.98 -27.64 -47.46
N ASP A 227 -13.52 -28.48 -46.59
CA ASP A 227 -14.93 -28.88 -46.64
C ASP A 227 -15.87 -27.91 -45.91
N THR A 228 -15.33 -27.00 -45.08
CA THR A 228 -16.15 -26.14 -44.22
C THR A 228 -15.84 -24.67 -44.34
N ASP A 229 -14.59 -24.32 -44.66
CA ASP A 229 -14.12 -22.95 -44.60
C ASP A 229 -14.18 -22.29 -45.98
N ILE A 230 -14.50 -21.00 -46.02
CA ILE A 230 -14.67 -20.22 -47.25
C ILE A 230 -13.50 -19.25 -47.38
N ILE A 231 -12.84 -19.26 -48.55
CA ILE A 231 -11.81 -18.29 -48.90
C ILE A 231 -12.45 -17.20 -49.75
N VAL A 232 -12.34 -15.94 -49.32
CA VAL A 232 -12.78 -14.78 -50.13
C VAL A 232 -11.53 -14.05 -50.62
N ASN A 233 -10.99 -14.52 -51.73
CA ASN A 233 -9.83 -13.92 -52.40
C ASN A 233 -9.96 -14.11 -53.92
N PRO A 234 -10.05 -13.03 -54.72
CA PRO A 234 -10.25 -13.14 -56.17
C PRO A 234 -9.08 -13.81 -56.91
N PHE A 235 -7.91 -13.90 -56.29
CA PHE A 235 -6.71 -14.52 -56.87
C PHE A 235 -6.51 -15.97 -56.43
N ASP A 236 -7.33 -16.50 -55.51
CA ASP A 236 -7.24 -17.89 -55.06
C ASP A 236 -8.25 -18.76 -55.82
N VAL A 237 -7.76 -19.77 -56.53
CA VAL A 237 -8.60 -20.70 -57.31
C VAL A 237 -9.55 -21.54 -56.45
N ARG A 238 -9.27 -21.66 -55.14
CA ARG A 238 -10.14 -22.33 -54.15
C ARG A 238 -11.23 -21.40 -53.63
N GLY A 239 -11.09 -20.10 -53.87
CA GLY A 239 -11.93 -19.06 -53.32
C GLY A 239 -13.35 -19.06 -53.86
N LEU A 240 -14.27 -18.55 -53.05
CA LEU A 240 -15.61 -18.22 -53.47
C LEU A 240 -15.53 -17.11 -54.52
N LYS A 241 -16.19 -17.34 -55.66
CA LYS A 241 -16.50 -16.27 -56.60
C LYS A 241 -17.59 -15.42 -55.98
N PHE A 242 -17.18 -14.28 -55.42
CA PHE A 242 -18.07 -13.37 -54.72
C PHE A 242 -18.37 -12.16 -55.60
N ASN A 243 -19.65 -11.84 -55.76
CA ASN A 243 -20.12 -10.66 -56.47
C ASN A 243 -20.93 -9.81 -55.49
N LEU A 244 -20.37 -8.66 -55.10
CA LEU A 244 -21.01 -7.79 -54.11
C LEU A 244 -22.37 -7.24 -54.58
N LEU A 245 -22.61 -7.18 -55.90
CA LEU A 245 -23.90 -6.75 -56.45
C LEU A 245 -25.01 -7.77 -56.24
N GLU A 246 -24.68 -9.05 -56.02
CA GLU A 246 -25.66 -10.10 -55.72
C GLU A 246 -26.19 -10.03 -54.28
N GLU A 247 -25.58 -9.20 -53.42
CA GLU A 247 -26.01 -8.97 -52.03
C GLU A 247 -26.97 -7.76 -51.89
N ILE A 248 -27.38 -7.14 -53.00
CA ILE A 248 -28.32 -6.00 -52.98
C ILE A 248 -29.76 -6.52 -53.04
N ASP A 249 -30.48 -6.46 -51.93
CA ASP A 249 -31.91 -6.76 -51.88
C ASP A 249 -32.76 -5.48 -51.99
N ASN A 250 -32.32 -4.40 -51.33
CA ASN A 250 -33.06 -3.16 -51.16
C ASN A 250 -32.22 -1.92 -51.53
N VAL A 251 -32.88 -0.77 -51.75
CA VAL A 251 -32.21 0.50 -52.08
C VAL A 251 -31.24 0.94 -50.98
N THR A 252 -31.51 0.61 -49.70
CA THR A 252 -30.62 0.92 -48.58
C THR A 252 -29.29 0.17 -48.65
N ASP A 253 -29.26 -0.99 -49.29
CA ASP A 253 -28.04 -1.80 -49.42
C ASP A 253 -27.08 -1.16 -50.43
N ILE A 254 -27.62 -0.42 -51.40
CA ILE A 254 -26.84 0.36 -52.37
C ILE A 254 -25.98 1.39 -51.62
N ASP A 255 -26.57 2.17 -50.71
CA ASP A 255 -25.83 3.18 -49.94
C ASP A 255 -24.74 2.56 -49.07
N ALA A 256 -25.04 1.44 -48.40
CA ALA A 256 -24.07 0.71 -47.57
C ALA A 256 -22.92 0.14 -48.40
N ILE A 257 -23.22 -0.49 -49.53
CA ILE A 257 -22.21 -1.02 -50.47
C ILE A 257 -21.38 0.11 -51.07
N CYS A 258 -21.99 1.23 -51.45
CA CYS A 258 -21.28 2.40 -51.93
C CYS A 258 -20.28 2.93 -50.89
N GLN A 259 -20.64 2.98 -49.61
CA GLN A 259 -19.72 3.38 -48.53
C GLN A 259 -18.56 2.39 -48.33
N ILE A 260 -18.79 1.09 -48.56
CA ILE A 260 -17.73 0.07 -48.47
C ILE A 260 -16.76 0.17 -49.65
N ILE A 261 -17.27 0.35 -50.87
CA ILE A 261 -16.46 0.40 -52.10
C ILE A 261 -15.71 1.74 -52.22
N ILE A 262 -16.40 2.83 -51.90
CA ILE A 262 -15.89 4.20 -51.99
C ILE A 262 -15.82 4.73 -50.56
N PRO A 263 -14.76 4.41 -49.80
CA PRO A 263 -14.59 4.93 -48.46
C PRO A 263 -14.46 6.46 -48.52
N ASP A 264 -14.98 7.14 -47.51
CA ASP A 264 -14.83 8.58 -47.37
C ASP A 264 -13.34 8.93 -47.43
N GLY A 265 -12.98 9.80 -48.39
CA GLY A 265 -11.61 10.24 -48.66
C GLY A 265 -11.04 11.09 -47.53
N GLY A 266 -10.80 10.49 -46.37
CA GLY A 266 -10.02 11.05 -45.28
C GLY A 266 -8.55 10.83 -45.56
N ALA A 267 -7.86 11.88 -46.00
CA ALA A 267 -6.40 11.91 -46.07
C ALA A 267 -5.80 11.53 -44.71
N ASN A 268 -5.36 10.28 -44.54
CA ASN A 268 -4.29 9.80 -43.62
C ASN A 268 -4.32 8.29 -43.31
N GLU A 269 -5.17 7.48 -43.94
CA GLU A 269 -5.18 6.05 -43.65
C GLU A 269 -4.64 5.26 -44.87
N SER A 270 -3.39 4.81 -44.74
CA SER A 270 -2.84 3.82 -45.67
C SER A 270 -3.44 2.43 -45.35
N PRO A 271 -3.68 1.59 -46.38
CA PRO A 271 -4.22 0.24 -46.22
C PRO A 271 -3.32 -0.69 -45.40
#